data_AF-A0A5B7KHR7-F1
#
_entry.id   AF-A0A5B7KHR7-F1
#
_cell.length_a   1.000
_cell.length_b   1.000
_cell.length_c   1.000
_cell.angle_alpha   90.00
_cell.angle_beta   90.00
_cell.angle_gamma   90.00
#
_symmetry.space_group_name_H-M   'P 1'
#
loop_
_entity.id
_entity.type
_entity.pdbx_description
1 polymer ?
#
loop_
_entity_poly.entity_id
_entity_poly.type
_entity_poly.pdbx_seq_one_letter_code
_entity_poly.pdbx_strand_id
1 'polypeptide(L)' 'MLPHAGYRSLADRKENRESAWRKPGWDEVVAYTVPLIEEYYSRILTPNTFSPTQ' A
#
# COMPACT_ATOMS: atom_id res chain seq x y z
N MET A 1 14.29 -2.72 16.18
CA MET A 1 13.22 -1.72 16.05
C MET A 1 12.70 -1.81 14.63
N LEU A 2 11.59 -2.54 14.41
CA LEU A 2 11.00 -2.63 13.08
C LEU A 2 10.19 -1.35 12.81
N PRO A 3 10.31 -0.73 11.63
CA PRO A 3 9.50 0.44 11.27
C PRO A 3 8.02 0.03 11.24
N HIS A 4 7.15 0.83 11.86
CA HIS A 4 5.70 0.56 11.94
C HIS A 4 5.15 0.21 10.55
N ALA A 5 4.54 -0.97 10.43
CA ALA A 5 3.91 -1.43 9.19
C ALA A 5 2.58 -0.69 8.99
N GLY A 6 2.62 0.51 8.43
CA GLY A 6 1.42 1.32 8.19
C GLY A 6 1.70 2.70 7.59
N TYR A 7 0.62 3.39 7.18
CA TYR A 7 0.69 4.78 6.74
C TYR A 7 0.37 5.71 7.91
N ARG A 8 1.12 6.82 8.04
CA ARG A 8 0.89 7.81 9.12
C ARG A 8 -0.44 8.55 8.95
N SER A 9 -0.88 8.75 7.71
CA SER A 9 -2.17 9.37 7.39
C SER A 9 -2.65 8.92 6.00
N LEU A 10 -3.90 9.24 5.67
CA LEU A 10 -4.45 8.98 4.33
C LEU A 10 -3.81 9.86 3.25
N ALA A 11 -3.34 11.06 3.61
CA ALA A 11 -2.58 11.92 2.70
C ALA A 11 -1.21 11.30 2.38
N ASP A 12 -0.51 10.85 3.42
CA ASP A 12 0.77 10.14 3.31
C ASP A 12 0.63 8.88 2.44
N ARG A 13 -0.47 8.12 2.63
CA ARG A 13 -0.81 6.97 1.78
C ARG A 13 -1.00 7.37 0.31
N LYS A 14 -1.74 8.45 0.05
CA LYS A 14 -1.99 8.91 -1.32
C LYS A 14 -0.68 9.26 -2.02
N GLU A 15 0.15 10.07 -1.38
CA GLU A 15 1.45 10.48 -1.93
C GLU A 15 2.36 9.29 -2.19
N ASN A 16 2.47 8.35 -1.24
CA ASN A 16 3.26 7.14 -1.42
C ASN A 16 2.77 6.29 -2.60
N ARG A 17 1.46 6.10 -2.73
CA ARG A 17 0.89 5.33 -3.87
C ARG A 17 1.07 6.03 -5.21
N GLU A 18 0.96 7.35 -5.26
CA GLU A 18 1.22 8.12 -6.48
C GLU A 18 2.71 8.11 -6.84
N SER A 19 3.60 8.17 -5.85
CA SER A 19 5.05 8.08 -6.06
C SER A 19 5.48 6.72 -6.61
N ALA A 20 4.76 5.64 -6.27
CA ALA A 20 5.05 4.29 -6.77
C ALA A 20 4.95 4.22 -8.29
N TRP A 21 3.97 4.92 -8.91
CA TRP A 21 3.85 5.02 -10.36
C TRP A 21 5.02 5.72 -11.05
N ARG A 22 5.81 6.50 -10.31
CA ARG A 22 7.00 7.18 -10.84
C ARG A 22 8.26 6.33 -10.74
N LYS A 23 8.20 5.14 -10.12
CA LYS A 23 9.36 4.25 -10.00
C LYS A 23 9.60 3.53 -11.33
N PRO A 24 10.83 3.56 -11.86
CA PRO A 24 11.16 2.82 -13.09
C PRO A 24 10.77 1.34 -12.98
N GLY A 25 10.10 0.82 -14.01
CA GLY A 25 9.67 -0.58 -14.10
C GLY A 25 8.39 -0.92 -13.34
N TRP A 26 7.77 0.04 -12.63
CA TRP A 26 6.49 -0.21 -11.95
C TRP A 26 5.34 -0.48 -12.94
N ASP A 27 5.34 0.23 -14.06
CA ASP A 27 4.41 0.07 -15.17
C ASP A 27 4.51 -1.32 -15.81
N GLU A 28 5.72 -1.83 -16.02
CA GLU A 28 5.98 -3.18 -16.53
C GLU A 28 5.41 -4.25 -15.59
N VAL A 29 5.70 -4.14 -14.29
CA VAL A 29 5.17 -5.07 -13.28
C VAL A 29 3.65 -5.05 -13.27
N VAL A 30 3.03 -3.87 -13.31
CA VAL A 30 1.57 -3.72 -13.37
C VAL A 30 1.00 -4.39 -14.62
N ALA A 31 1.62 -4.18 -15.79
CA ALA A 31 1.17 -4.75 -17.06
C ALA A 31 1.18 -6.29 -17.05
N TYR A 32 2.18 -6.91 -16.40
CA TYR A 32 2.27 -8.37 -16.33
C TYR A 32 1.44 -8.98 -15.19
N THR A 33 1.21 -8.26 -14.09
CA THR A 33 0.60 -8.84 -12.89
C THR A 33 -0.88 -8.53 -12.75
N VAL A 34 -1.36 -7.36 -13.17
CA VAL A 34 -2.80 -7.02 -13.06
C VAL A 34 -3.71 -7.99 -13.84
N PRO A 35 -3.36 -8.45 -15.05
CA PRO A 35 -4.19 -9.43 -15.77
C PRO A 35 -4.32 -10.79 -15.07
N LEU A 36 -3.45 -11.09 -14.11
CA LEU A 36 -3.49 -12.33 -13.33
C LEU A 36 -4.46 -12.24 -12.13
N ILE A 37 -4.99 -11.06 -11.84
CA ILE A 37 -5.89 -10.81 -10.71
C ILE A 37 -7.35 -10.99 -11.17
N GLU A 38 -8.07 -11.93 -10.56
CA GLU A 38 -9.50 -12.13 -10.85
C GLU A 38 -10.39 -11.08 -10.15
N GLU A 39 -10.17 -10.85 -8.86
CA GLU A 39 -10.89 -9.85 -8.06
C GLU A 39 -9.96 -9.14 -7.07
N TYR A 40 -10.25 -7.87 -6.75
CA TYR A 40 -9.46 -7.09 -5.79
C TYR A 40 -10.34 -6.19 -4.92
N TYR A 41 -10.16 -6.28 -3.60
CA TYR A 41 -10.83 -5.43 -2.61
C TYR A 41 -9.81 -4.86 -1.62
N SER A 42 -10.05 -3.65 -1.12
CA SER A 42 -9.20 -3.03 -0.10
C SER A 42 -10.04 -2.37 1.00
N ARG A 43 -9.51 -2.32 2.22
CA ARG A 43 -10.13 -1.68 3.40
C ARG A 43 -9.08 -0.88 4.18
N ILE A 44 -9.53 0.18 4.83
CA ILE A 44 -8.70 0.97 5.76
C ILE A 44 -9.05 0.50 7.16
N LEU A 45 -8.02 0.13 7.93
CA LEU A 45 -8.16 -0.31 9.31
C LEU A 45 -7.41 0.65 10.24
N THR A 46 -7.95 0.85 11.43
CA THR A 46 -7.29 1.58 12.51
C THR A 46 -6.97 0.57 13.61
N PRO A 47 -5.71 0.53 14.11
CA PRO A 47 -5.34 -0.43 15.14
C PRO A 47 -6.03 -0.09 16.47
N ASN A 48 -6.53 -1.11 17.15
CA ASN A 48 -6.95 -0.97 18.54
C ASN A 48 -5.73 -0.72 19.46
N THR A 49 -5.98 -0.19 20.66
CA THR A 49 -4.94 0.19 21.64
C THR A 49 -4.05 -0.96 22.10
N PHE A 50 -4.55 -2.20 22.01
CA PHE A 50 -3.80 -3.41 22.37
C PHE A 50 -3.12 -4.08 21.16
N SER A 51 -3.19 -3.49 19.97
CA SER A 51 -2.58 -4.08 18.78
C SER A 51 -1.05 -4.00 18.85
N PRO A 52 -0.32 -5.11 18.65
CA PRO A 52 1.14 -5.12 18.71
C PRO A 52 1.81 -4.41 17.52
N THR A 53 1.03 -4.02 16.51
CA THR A 53 1.49 -3.35 15.29
C THR A 53 1.21 -1.85 15.28
N GLN A 54 0.87 -1.24 16.43
CA GLN A 54 0.82 0.21 16.55
C GLN A 54 2.18 0.86 16.26
#